data_AF-A0A3R7H2B9-F1
#
_entry.id   AF-A0A3R7H2B9-F1
#
_cell.length_a   1.000
_cell.length_b   1.000
_cell.length_c   1.000
_cell.angle_alpha   90.00
_cell.angle_beta   90.00
_cell.angle_gamma   90.00
#
_symmetry.space_group_name_H-M   'P 1'
#
loop_
_entity.id
_entity.type
_entity.pdbx_description
1 polymer ?
#
loop_
_entity_poly.entity_id
_entity_poly.type
_entity_poly.pdbx_seq_one_letter_code
_entity_poly.pdbx_strand_id
1 'polypeptide(L)'
;MAKKSKKSNNKTMTQPKPVDGGPDQEPLGTDETLTKEQRRRATEKIDHLLEVRPDAEALEQRNVLPTASANVASTLQGVQKKLQRKMSADELSHRLEGRPDVQELQDRAIVHGGDGVAPSLQATQEKLQRQLNSDKVNQHLTKRPSIGELRTTGVLETSAELAPSLTATAKKLERNLVQNQVSHLLESRPEKDQLVSQNILEDQDAAVAPVLQGAKHQLERQLKADQIARQLRHRPSVTELEEKGIIDEGELDEDGLLEKRSLTQRARYALALKAASRIAADKLISADEKARLKDLILSDDEKVVAALECYELDEDIEEMLDTLYRVAKVST
;
A
#
# COMPACT_ATOMS: atom_id res chain seq x y z
N MET A 1 55.81 6.76 32.98
CA MET A 1 55.71 6.51 34.44
C MET A 1 55.09 5.14 34.67
N ALA A 2 55.63 4.43 35.68
CA ALA A 2 55.15 3.20 36.34
C ALA A 2 54.80 1.96 35.48
N LYS A 3 55.77 1.03 35.41
CA LYS A 3 55.58 -0.40 35.14
C LYS A 3 55.02 -1.08 36.40
N LYS A 4 54.05 -2.00 36.27
CA LYS A 4 53.76 -3.01 37.31
C LYS A 4 53.67 -4.41 36.69
N SER A 5 54.65 -5.20 37.11
CA SER A 5 54.89 -6.61 36.83
C SER A 5 53.96 -7.49 37.67
N LYS A 6 53.40 -8.55 37.07
CA LYS A 6 52.85 -9.70 37.80
C LYS A 6 53.59 -10.97 37.37
N LYS A 7 54.28 -11.54 38.36
CA LYS A 7 55.02 -12.81 38.38
C LYS A 7 54.20 -13.98 37.82
N SER A 8 54.77 -14.73 36.88
CA SER A 8 54.43 -16.14 36.64
C SER A 8 55.62 -17.01 37.05
N ASN A 9 55.37 -18.02 37.87
CA ASN A 9 56.37 -18.95 38.40
C ASN A 9 56.96 -19.81 37.28
N ASN A 10 58.26 -19.65 37.02
CA ASN A 10 59.04 -20.59 36.22
C ASN A 10 59.38 -21.83 37.06
N LYS A 11 58.81 -22.97 36.69
CA LYS A 11 59.23 -24.29 37.18
C LYS A 11 60.51 -24.66 36.44
N THR A 12 61.61 -24.67 37.17
CA THR A 12 62.97 -25.01 36.74
C THR A 12 63.04 -26.35 36.01
N MET A 13 63.54 -26.30 34.78
CA MET A 13 64.12 -27.45 34.10
C MET A 13 65.43 -27.83 34.80
N THR A 14 65.47 -29.01 35.40
CA THR A 14 66.71 -29.63 35.85
C THR A 14 67.34 -30.35 34.66
N GLN A 15 68.50 -29.87 34.21
CA GLN A 15 69.35 -30.62 33.30
C GLN A 15 69.95 -31.84 34.02
N PRO A 16 70.06 -33.00 33.36
CA PRO A 16 70.82 -34.13 33.92
C PRO A 16 72.32 -33.86 33.83
N LYS A 17 73.01 -34.01 34.97
CA LYS A 17 74.48 -33.96 35.08
C LYS A 17 75.13 -35.19 34.43
N PRO A 18 76.39 -35.08 33.98
CA PRO A 18 77.11 -36.14 33.31
C PRO A 18 77.70 -37.17 34.28
N VAL A 19 77.71 -38.40 33.78
CA VAL A 19 78.55 -39.58 34.03
C VAL A 19 79.76 -39.41 34.97
N ASP A 20 79.86 -40.32 35.94
CA ASP A 20 81.13 -40.84 36.43
C ASP A 20 80.99 -42.32 36.84
N GLY A 21 82.01 -43.12 36.51
CA GLY A 21 82.35 -44.41 37.11
C GLY A 21 81.43 -45.60 36.86
N GLY A 22 81.57 -46.27 35.71
CA GLY A 22 81.18 -47.68 35.58
C GLY A 22 82.21 -48.59 36.28
N PRO A 23 81.78 -49.68 36.94
CA PRO A 23 82.61 -50.86 37.09
C PRO A 23 82.41 -51.78 35.88
N ASP A 24 83.50 -52.45 35.54
CA ASP A 24 83.71 -53.25 34.33
C ASP A 24 82.61 -54.29 34.04
N GLN A 25 82.44 -54.55 32.75
CA GLN A 25 81.75 -55.73 32.25
C GLN A 25 82.46 -57.00 32.76
N GLU A 26 81.74 -57.81 33.52
CA GLU A 26 81.90 -59.26 33.49
C GLU A 26 80.75 -59.90 32.69
N PRO A 27 81.02 -60.96 31.91
CA PRO A 27 80.06 -61.51 30.95
C PRO A 27 79.01 -62.40 31.63
N LEU A 28 77.76 -62.30 31.16
CA LEU A 28 76.71 -63.33 31.10
C LEU A 28 76.87 -64.52 32.07
N GLY A 29 76.30 -64.39 33.26
CA GLY A 29 75.96 -65.51 34.14
C GLY A 29 74.57 -66.05 33.80
N THR A 30 74.52 -67.31 33.41
CA THR A 30 73.31 -68.10 33.18
C THR A 30 72.43 -68.22 34.43
N ASP A 31 71.12 -68.09 34.18
CA ASP A 31 69.91 -68.53 34.90
C ASP A 31 70.00 -69.30 36.25
N GLU A 32 68.91 -69.20 37.01
CA GLU A 32 68.40 -70.13 38.04
C GLU A 32 68.29 -69.58 39.48
N THR A 33 67.08 -69.11 39.84
CA THR A 33 66.28 -69.57 41.01
C THR A 33 65.08 -68.63 41.29
N LEU A 34 64.23 -68.41 40.29
CA LEU A 34 62.82 -68.17 40.60
C LEU A 34 62.23 -69.50 41.04
N THR A 35 61.69 -69.59 42.26
CA THR A 35 61.05 -70.81 42.73
C THR A 35 59.99 -71.27 41.72
N LYS A 36 59.86 -72.58 41.50
CA LYS A 36 58.94 -73.19 40.51
C LYS A 36 57.51 -72.64 40.61
N GLU A 37 57.09 -72.30 41.83
CA GLU A 37 55.78 -71.72 42.10
C GLU A 37 55.67 -70.23 41.73
N GLN A 38 56.73 -69.45 41.89
CA GLN A 38 56.80 -68.08 41.38
C GLN A 38 56.79 -68.05 39.85
N ARG A 39 57.50 -69.00 39.18
CA ARG A 39 57.42 -69.17 37.72
C ARG A 39 55.98 -69.50 37.29
N ARG A 40 55.30 -70.43 37.98
CA ARG A 40 53.90 -70.79 37.70
C ARG A 40 52.92 -69.62 37.88
N ARG A 41 53.02 -68.88 38.98
CA ARG A 41 52.16 -67.70 39.21
C ARG A 41 52.45 -66.58 38.21
N ALA A 42 53.69 -66.45 37.75
CA ALA A 42 54.04 -65.50 36.71
C ALA A 42 53.48 -65.91 35.34
N THR A 43 53.52 -67.20 34.98
CA THR A 43 52.92 -67.70 33.74
C THR A 43 51.41 -67.50 33.74
N GLU A 44 50.70 -67.85 34.82
CA GLU A 44 49.25 -67.66 34.93
C GLU A 44 48.83 -66.19 34.79
N LYS A 45 49.64 -65.25 35.33
CA LYS A 45 49.40 -63.80 35.16
C LYS A 45 49.67 -63.32 33.73
N ILE A 46 50.70 -63.85 33.07
CA ILE A 46 51.02 -63.49 31.69
C ILE A 46 49.92 -64.00 30.76
N ASP A 47 49.46 -65.25 30.95
CA ASP A 47 48.39 -65.85 30.15
C ASP A 47 47.10 -65.02 30.27
N HIS A 48 46.70 -64.63 31.48
CA HIS A 48 45.57 -63.73 31.69
C HIS A 48 45.76 -62.34 31.02
N LEU A 49 46.97 -61.76 31.07
CA LEU A 49 47.25 -60.48 30.40
C LEU A 49 47.26 -60.58 28.87
N LEU A 50 47.60 -61.76 28.34
CA LEU A 50 47.53 -62.05 26.90
C LEU A 50 46.09 -62.26 26.43
N GLU A 51 45.23 -62.87 27.25
CA GLU A 51 43.79 -63.02 26.96
C GLU A 51 43.06 -61.68 26.91
N VAL A 52 43.40 -60.75 27.80
CA VAL A 52 42.79 -59.41 27.88
C VAL A 52 43.53 -58.37 27.02
N ARG A 53 44.53 -58.80 26.24
CA ARG A 53 45.33 -57.88 25.41
C ARG A 53 44.44 -57.29 24.30
N PRO A 54 44.40 -55.95 24.14
CA PRO A 54 43.71 -55.34 23.02
C PRO A 54 44.41 -55.67 21.70
N ASP A 55 43.60 -55.84 20.64
CA ASP A 55 44.09 -56.05 19.29
C ASP A 55 44.98 -54.89 18.82
N ALA A 56 45.90 -55.20 17.89
CA ALA A 56 46.79 -54.20 17.32
C ALA A 56 46.02 -53.03 16.67
N GLU A 57 44.94 -53.34 15.95
CA GLU A 57 44.06 -52.33 15.35
C GLU A 57 43.39 -51.43 16.41
N ALA A 58 42.96 -52.01 17.53
CA ALA A 58 42.38 -51.25 18.64
C ALA A 58 43.41 -50.30 19.29
N LEU A 59 44.68 -50.70 19.34
CA LEU A 59 45.79 -49.86 19.80
C LEU A 59 46.13 -48.74 18.80
N GLU A 60 45.97 -48.97 17.50
CA GLU A 60 46.14 -47.93 16.46
C GLU A 60 45.04 -46.89 16.48
N GLN A 61 43.78 -47.32 16.60
CA GLN A 61 42.63 -46.41 16.74
C GLN A 61 42.78 -45.51 17.98
N ARG A 62 43.40 -46.04 19.04
CA ARG A 62 43.73 -45.28 20.26
C ARG A 62 45.05 -44.48 20.15
N ASN A 63 45.69 -44.46 18.98
CA ASN A 63 46.96 -43.80 18.71
C ASN A 63 48.13 -44.25 19.63
N VAL A 64 48.03 -45.45 20.20
CA VAL A 64 49.09 -46.05 21.04
C VAL A 64 50.16 -46.68 20.15
N LEU A 65 49.74 -47.37 19.08
CA LEU A 65 50.61 -47.77 18.00
C LEU A 65 50.57 -46.71 16.89
N PRO A 66 51.73 -46.24 16.37
CA PRO A 66 51.77 -45.47 15.14
C PRO A 66 51.12 -46.32 14.03
N THR A 67 50.13 -45.75 13.32
CA THR A 67 49.39 -46.40 12.23
C THR A 67 50.24 -47.44 11.52
N ALA A 68 49.89 -48.72 11.62
CA ALA A 68 50.60 -49.78 10.92
C ALA A 68 50.12 -49.77 9.47
N SER A 69 50.42 -48.69 8.74
CA SER A 69 50.60 -48.87 7.32
C SER A 69 51.77 -49.85 7.20
N ALA A 70 51.47 -51.10 6.81
CA ALA A 70 52.43 -52.18 6.62
C ALA A 70 53.63 -51.80 5.72
N ASN A 71 53.57 -50.62 5.11
CA ASN A 71 54.54 -50.06 4.18
C ASN A 71 55.62 -49.18 4.83
N VAL A 72 55.58 -48.87 6.13
CA VAL A 72 56.60 -48.03 6.78
C VAL A 72 57.31 -48.75 7.93
N ALA A 73 58.63 -48.89 7.77
CA ALA A 73 59.51 -49.47 8.79
C ALA A 73 59.46 -48.68 10.11
N SER A 74 59.57 -49.38 11.24
CA SER A 74 59.52 -48.79 12.60
C SER A 74 60.53 -47.66 12.81
N THR A 75 61.72 -47.75 12.20
CA THR A 75 62.78 -46.72 12.25
C THR A 75 62.41 -45.44 11.50
N LEU A 76 61.56 -45.52 10.48
CA LEU A 76 61.15 -44.39 9.64
C LEU A 76 59.88 -43.69 10.13
N GLN A 77 59.13 -44.29 11.07
CA GLN A 77 57.88 -43.71 11.60
C GLN A 77 58.08 -42.30 12.19
N GLY A 78 59.22 -42.06 12.84
CA GLY A 78 59.56 -40.72 13.36
C GLY A 78 59.78 -39.68 12.26
N VAL A 79 60.39 -40.08 11.14
CA VAL A 79 60.61 -39.22 9.97
C VAL A 79 59.30 -39.02 9.20
N GLN A 80 58.50 -40.07 9.05
CA GLN A 80 57.16 -40.01 8.45
C GLN A 80 56.26 -39.04 9.20
N LYS A 81 56.18 -39.12 10.54
CA LYS A 81 55.40 -38.16 11.35
C LYS A 81 55.91 -36.73 11.22
N LYS A 82 57.24 -36.54 11.15
CA LYS A 82 57.84 -35.21 10.92
C LYS A 82 57.48 -34.66 9.54
N LEU A 83 57.54 -35.49 8.51
CA LEU A 83 57.16 -35.11 7.15
C LEU A 83 55.66 -34.80 7.07
N GLN A 84 54.81 -35.65 7.64
CA GLN A 84 53.36 -35.41 7.72
C GLN A 84 53.05 -34.10 8.42
N ARG A 85 53.75 -33.79 9.51
CA ARG A 85 53.62 -32.51 10.22
C ARG A 85 54.10 -31.32 9.39
N LYS A 86 55.16 -31.47 8.60
CA LYS A 86 55.63 -30.41 7.69
C LYS A 86 54.63 -30.19 6.56
N MET A 87 54.17 -31.25 5.90
CA MET A 87 53.16 -31.17 4.85
C MET A 87 51.86 -30.53 5.35
N SER A 88 51.38 -30.91 6.55
CA SER A 88 50.19 -30.27 7.13
C SER A 88 50.44 -28.82 7.57
N ALA A 89 51.66 -28.49 8.00
CA ALA A 89 52.02 -27.10 8.30
C ALA A 89 52.06 -26.24 7.03
N ASP A 90 52.63 -26.75 5.94
CA ASP A 90 52.70 -26.08 4.65
C ASP A 90 51.29 -25.89 4.07
N GLU A 91 50.43 -26.91 4.13
CA GLU A 91 49.02 -26.81 3.72
C GLU A 91 48.25 -25.78 4.55
N LEU A 92 48.43 -25.77 5.88
CA LEU A 92 47.80 -24.79 6.74
C LEU A 92 48.31 -23.38 6.46
N SER A 93 49.62 -23.21 6.19
CA SER A 93 50.20 -21.90 5.86
C SER A 93 49.56 -21.31 4.60
N HIS A 94 49.45 -22.11 3.53
CA HIS A 94 48.79 -21.69 2.30
C HIS A 94 47.31 -21.33 2.51
N ARG A 95 46.57 -22.11 3.32
CA ARG A 95 45.16 -21.79 3.66
C ARG A 95 45.02 -20.53 4.51
N LEU A 96 46.01 -20.22 5.35
CA LEU A 96 46.02 -19.01 6.17
C LEU A 96 46.37 -17.77 5.34
N GLU A 97 47.21 -17.89 4.31
CA GLU A 97 47.51 -16.81 3.36
C GLU A 97 46.26 -16.39 2.57
N GLY A 98 45.44 -17.37 2.13
CA GLY A 98 44.16 -17.12 1.45
C GLY A 98 42.97 -16.88 2.38
N ARG A 99 43.18 -16.63 3.68
CA ARG A 99 42.09 -16.49 4.64
C ARG A 99 41.33 -15.17 4.40
N PRO A 100 40.01 -15.20 4.15
CA PRO A 100 39.21 -14.00 4.03
C PRO A 100 39.14 -13.25 5.37
N ASP A 101 39.00 -11.93 5.29
CA ASP A 101 38.83 -11.11 6.49
C ASP A 101 37.44 -11.35 7.12
N VAL A 102 37.32 -11.08 8.41
CA VAL A 102 36.06 -11.25 9.14
C VAL A 102 34.97 -10.34 8.57
N GLN A 103 35.33 -9.15 8.10
CA GLN A 103 34.39 -8.24 7.42
C GLN A 103 33.86 -8.86 6.11
N GLU A 104 34.73 -9.46 5.30
CA GLU A 104 34.30 -10.15 4.07
C GLU A 104 33.37 -11.34 4.36
N LEU A 105 33.61 -12.05 5.48
CA LEU A 105 32.72 -13.12 5.93
C LEU A 105 31.36 -12.59 6.44
N GLN A 106 31.31 -11.38 6.99
CA GLN A 106 30.05 -10.72 7.36
C GLN A 106 29.28 -10.26 6.12
N ASP A 107 29.96 -9.68 5.13
CA ASP A 107 29.36 -9.25 3.86
C ASP A 107 28.77 -10.44 3.09
N ARG A 108 29.44 -11.59 3.16
CA ARG A 108 28.94 -12.85 2.60
C ARG A 108 27.88 -13.53 3.47
N ALA A 109 27.45 -12.90 4.56
CA ALA A 109 26.48 -13.42 5.52
C ALA A 109 26.84 -14.82 6.05
N ILE A 110 28.13 -15.10 6.24
CA ILE A 110 28.62 -16.33 6.86
C ILE A 110 28.68 -16.12 8.38
N VAL A 111 29.28 -15.01 8.80
CA VAL A 111 29.29 -14.57 10.20
C VAL A 111 28.18 -13.55 10.39
N HIS A 112 27.31 -13.80 11.37
CA HIS A 112 26.23 -12.89 11.72
C HIS A 112 26.56 -12.24 13.07
N GLY A 113 26.18 -10.98 13.27
CA GLY A 113 26.53 -10.24 14.47
C GLY A 113 27.73 -9.32 14.26
N GLY A 114 27.57 -8.06 14.65
CA GLY A 114 28.67 -7.10 14.67
C GLY A 114 29.66 -7.38 15.80
N ASP A 115 30.80 -6.70 15.79
CA ASP A 115 31.91 -6.80 16.75
C ASP A 115 31.53 -6.64 18.24
N GLY A 116 30.28 -6.30 18.55
CA GLY A 116 29.78 -6.11 19.92
C GLY A 116 29.03 -7.30 20.52
N VAL A 117 28.79 -8.39 19.79
CA VAL A 117 27.96 -9.51 20.28
C VAL A 117 28.79 -10.77 20.48
N ALA A 118 28.65 -11.38 21.66
CA ALA A 118 29.33 -12.62 21.99
C ALA A 118 28.84 -13.78 21.06
N PRO A 119 29.73 -14.70 20.63
CA PRO A 119 29.36 -15.82 19.77
C PRO A 119 28.23 -16.70 20.32
N SER A 120 28.12 -16.83 21.65
CA SER A 120 27.04 -17.58 22.30
C SER A 120 25.66 -16.92 22.20
N LEU A 121 25.61 -15.60 21.98
CA LEU A 121 24.38 -14.80 21.90
C LEU A 121 23.96 -14.51 20.46
N GLN A 122 24.80 -14.80 19.48
CA GLN A 122 24.51 -14.55 18.07
C GLN A 122 23.19 -15.19 17.63
N ALA A 123 22.97 -16.46 18.00
CA ALA A 123 21.75 -17.18 17.66
C ALA A 123 20.49 -16.60 18.32
N THR A 124 20.58 -16.17 19.59
CA THR A 124 19.46 -15.57 20.30
C THR A 124 19.17 -14.16 19.80
N GLN A 125 20.21 -13.38 19.51
CA GLN A 125 20.11 -12.07 18.88
C GLN A 125 19.41 -12.16 17.52
N GLU A 126 19.83 -13.07 16.66
CA GLU A 126 19.23 -13.21 15.33
C GLU A 126 17.76 -13.62 15.42
N LYS A 127 17.44 -14.55 16.33
CA LYS A 127 16.05 -14.93 16.61
C LYS A 127 15.22 -13.74 17.06
N LEU A 128 15.75 -12.92 17.99
CA LEU A 128 15.10 -11.71 18.45
C LEU A 128 14.94 -10.69 17.33
N GLN A 129 15.97 -10.47 16.51
CA GLN A 129 15.93 -9.55 15.38
C GLN A 129 14.86 -9.97 14.36
N ARG A 130 14.75 -11.27 14.07
CA ARG A 130 13.69 -11.83 13.22
C ARG A 130 12.31 -11.59 13.83
N GLN A 131 12.14 -11.79 15.13
CA GLN A 131 10.87 -11.50 15.83
C GLN A 131 10.51 -10.01 15.78
N LEU A 132 11.45 -9.12 16.09
CA LEU A 132 11.24 -7.68 16.02
C LEU A 132 10.90 -7.22 14.60
N ASN A 133 11.59 -7.76 13.59
CA ASN A 133 11.28 -7.46 12.19
C ASN A 133 9.91 -8.00 11.80
N SER A 134 9.54 -9.20 12.26
CA SER A 134 8.20 -9.76 12.07
C SER A 134 7.13 -8.86 12.69
N ASP A 135 7.33 -8.40 13.93
CA ASP A 135 6.38 -7.53 14.63
C ASP A 135 6.24 -6.18 13.94
N LYS A 136 7.35 -5.58 13.48
CA LYS A 136 7.35 -4.35 12.68
C LYS A 136 6.60 -4.54 11.37
N VAL A 137 6.89 -5.61 10.63
CA VAL A 137 6.20 -5.91 9.37
C VAL A 137 4.70 -6.12 9.61
N ASN A 138 4.33 -6.87 10.66
CA ASN A 138 2.92 -7.05 11.04
C ASN A 138 2.26 -5.71 11.37
N GLN A 139 2.93 -4.82 12.11
CA GLN A 139 2.42 -3.48 12.40
C GLN A 139 2.23 -2.64 11.12
N HIS A 140 3.12 -2.75 10.14
CA HIS A 140 2.97 -2.07 8.86
C HIS A 140 1.85 -2.68 8.00
N LEU A 141 1.68 -4.00 8.07
CA LEU A 141 0.62 -4.71 7.36
C LEU A 141 -0.78 -4.39 7.92
N THR A 142 -0.93 -4.22 9.24
CA THR A 142 -2.22 -3.82 9.83
C THR A 142 -2.64 -2.41 9.43
N LYS A 143 -1.66 -1.50 9.21
CA LYS A 143 -1.88 -0.13 8.75
C LYS A 143 -1.76 0.02 7.24
N ARG A 144 -1.83 -1.08 6.48
CA ARG A 144 -1.64 -1.04 5.03
C ARG A 144 -2.80 -0.29 4.38
N PRO A 145 -2.54 0.81 3.64
CA PRO A 145 -3.59 1.54 2.95
C PRO A 145 -4.22 0.70 1.84
N SER A 146 -5.51 0.92 1.60
CA SER A 146 -6.21 0.28 0.49
C SER A 146 -5.74 0.84 -0.86
N ILE A 147 -5.94 0.08 -1.94
CA ILE A 147 -5.60 0.55 -3.30
C ILE A 147 -6.39 1.83 -3.66
N GLY A 148 -7.61 1.98 -3.12
CA GLY A 148 -8.44 3.16 -3.29
C GLY A 148 -7.85 4.38 -2.60
N GLU A 149 -7.38 4.24 -1.36
CA GLU A 149 -6.69 5.33 -0.64
C GLU A 149 -5.40 5.76 -1.34
N LEU A 150 -4.66 4.82 -1.91
CA LEU A 150 -3.48 5.15 -2.70
C LEU A 150 -3.81 5.92 -3.99
N ARG A 151 -5.01 5.72 -4.54
CA ARG A 151 -5.50 6.52 -5.68
C ARG A 151 -5.94 7.91 -5.28
N THR A 152 -6.70 8.03 -4.19
CA THR A 152 -7.16 9.34 -3.72
C THR A 152 -5.99 10.22 -3.27
N THR A 153 -4.95 9.63 -2.70
CA THR A 153 -3.70 10.32 -2.34
C THR A 153 -2.79 10.60 -3.54
N GLY A 154 -3.15 10.16 -4.75
CA GLY A 154 -2.37 10.38 -5.97
C GLY A 154 -1.06 9.60 -6.04
N VAL A 155 -0.84 8.61 -5.15
CA VAL A 155 0.33 7.72 -5.19
C VAL A 155 0.19 6.70 -6.33
N LEU A 156 -1.03 6.18 -6.52
CA LEU A 156 -1.39 5.33 -7.66
C LEU A 156 -2.30 6.12 -8.60
N GLU A 157 -1.86 6.26 -9.84
CA GLU A 157 -2.51 7.19 -10.77
C GLU A 157 -3.49 6.48 -11.71
N THR A 158 -3.42 5.15 -11.83
CA THR A 158 -4.20 4.39 -12.79
C THR A 158 -5.32 3.57 -12.17
N SER A 159 -6.43 3.47 -12.91
CA SER A 159 -7.51 2.50 -12.74
C SER A 159 -6.96 1.07 -12.74
N ALA A 160 -7.68 0.12 -12.12
CA ALA A 160 -7.17 -1.24 -11.85
C ALA A 160 -7.02 -2.09 -13.12
N GLU A 161 -7.46 -1.55 -14.24
CA GLU A 161 -7.60 -2.21 -15.53
C GLU A 161 -6.30 -2.19 -16.35
N LEU A 162 -5.38 -1.27 -16.05
CA LEU A 162 -4.09 -1.17 -16.73
C LEU A 162 -3.00 -1.95 -16.02
N ALA A 163 -2.24 -2.74 -16.77
CA ALA A 163 -1.08 -3.46 -16.26
C ALA A 163 0.01 -2.50 -15.75
N PRO A 164 0.75 -2.82 -14.66
CA PRO A 164 1.77 -1.94 -14.08
C PRO A 164 2.82 -1.44 -15.07
N SER A 165 3.22 -2.29 -16.03
CA SER A 165 4.20 -1.96 -17.07
C SER A 165 3.73 -0.87 -18.04
N LEU A 166 2.42 -0.73 -18.25
CA LEU A 166 1.82 0.21 -19.21
C LEU A 166 1.40 1.54 -18.55
N THR A 167 1.43 1.62 -17.23
CA THR A 167 0.97 2.81 -16.48
C THR A 167 1.72 4.09 -16.90
N ALA A 168 3.04 4.01 -16.99
CA ALA A 168 3.88 5.14 -17.38
C ALA A 168 3.62 5.59 -18.83
N THR A 169 3.47 4.64 -19.76
CA THR A 169 3.18 4.93 -21.17
C THR A 169 1.78 5.49 -21.36
N ALA A 170 0.79 4.93 -20.65
CA ALA A 170 -0.59 5.39 -20.70
C ALA A 170 -0.72 6.82 -20.16
N LYS A 171 -0.09 7.13 -19.02
CA LYS A 171 -0.08 8.49 -18.47
C LYS A 171 0.63 9.49 -19.39
N LYS A 172 1.74 9.08 -20.01
CA LYS A 172 2.42 9.93 -20.99
C LYS A 172 1.49 10.23 -22.15
N LEU A 173 0.77 9.23 -22.66
CA LEU A 173 -0.19 9.39 -23.74
C LEU A 173 -1.35 10.29 -23.32
N GLU A 174 -1.93 10.07 -22.14
CA GLU A 174 -3.00 10.91 -21.57
C GLU A 174 -2.57 12.38 -21.48
N ARG A 175 -1.37 12.66 -20.96
CA ARG A 175 -0.84 14.02 -20.94
C ARG A 175 -0.73 14.63 -22.33
N ASN A 176 -0.25 13.88 -23.32
CA ASN A 176 -0.14 14.39 -24.69
C ASN A 176 -1.53 14.63 -25.31
N LEU A 177 -2.51 13.76 -25.05
CA LEU A 177 -3.88 13.97 -25.51
C LEU A 177 -4.51 15.21 -24.89
N VAL A 178 -4.41 15.36 -23.58
CA VAL A 178 -4.90 16.55 -22.86
C VAL A 178 -4.17 17.79 -23.35
N GLN A 179 -2.85 17.72 -23.56
CA GLN A 179 -2.07 18.84 -24.10
C GLN A 179 -2.54 19.24 -25.51
N ASN A 180 -2.77 18.29 -26.41
CA ASN A 180 -3.26 18.56 -27.76
C ASN A 180 -4.71 19.07 -27.74
N GLN A 181 -5.55 18.56 -26.84
CA GLN A 181 -6.93 19.04 -26.68
C GLN A 181 -6.94 20.47 -26.17
N VAL A 182 -6.13 20.77 -25.14
CA VAL A 182 -5.98 22.12 -24.60
C VAL A 182 -5.39 23.06 -25.65
N SER A 183 -4.40 22.63 -26.45
CA SER A 183 -3.85 23.47 -27.51
C SER A 183 -4.92 23.82 -28.55
N HIS A 184 -5.72 22.85 -29.00
CA HIS A 184 -6.82 23.11 -29.92
C HIS A 184 -7.87 24.07 -29.32
N LEU A 185 -8.25 23.90 -28.05
CA LEU A 185 -9.18 24.81 -27.36
C LEU A 185 -8.62 26.23 -27.22
N LEU A 186 -7.31 26.36 -27.08
CA LEU A 186 -6.62 27.64 -27.02
C LEU A 186 -6.48 28.29 -28.41
N GLU A 187 -6.33 27.50 -29.48
CA GLU A 187 -6.33 27.97 -30.86
C GLU A 187 -7.70 28.49 -31.28
N SER A 188 -8.77 27.78 -30.91
CA SER A 188 -10.16 28.21 -31.15
C SER A 188 -10.68 29.18 -30.10
N ARG A 189 -9.79 29.80 -29.31
CA ARG A 189 -10.21 30.71 -28.24
C ARG A 189 -10.86 31.94 -28.86
N PRO A 190 -12.11 32.28 -28.51
CA PRO A 190 -12.77 33.47 -29.03
C PRO A 190 -12.02 34.73 -28.61
N GLU A 191 -11.90 35.66 -29.56
CA GLU A 191 -11.33 36.96 -29.29
C GLU A 191 -12.24 37.77 -28.37
N LYS A 192 -11.65 38.78 -27.71
CA LYS A 192 -12.38 39.65 -26.78
C LYS A 192 -13.62 40.26 -27.44
N ASP A 193 -13.51 40.71 -28.68
CA ASP A 193 -14.59 41.38 -29.39
C ASP A 193 -15.75 40.41 -29.71
N GLN A 194 -15.44 39.14 -29.95
CA GLN A 194 -16.46 38.10 -30.09
C GLN A 194 -17.21 37.87 -28.78
N LEU A 195 -16.50 37.86 -27.64
CA LEU A 195 -17.14 37.77 -26.32
C LEU A 195 -18.01 38.99 -26.02
N VAL A 196 -17.61 40.17 -26.50
CA VAL A 196 -18.44 41.39 -26.40
C VAL A 196 -19.70 41.27 -27.24
N SER A 197 -19.58 40.84 -28.50
CA SER A 197 -20.73 40.64 -29.39
C SER A 197 -21.72 39.60 -28.84
N GLN A 198 -21.24 38.61 -28.09
CA GLN A 198 -22.06 37.60 -27.41
C GLN A 198 -22.65 38.11 -26.08
N ASN A 199 -22.47 39.39 -25.72
CA ASN A 199 -22.88 39.99 -24.44
C ASN A 199 -22.30 39.25 -23.21
N ILE A 200 -21.18 38.56 -23.37
CA ILE A 200 -20.47 37.90 -22.25
C ILE A 200 -19.53 38.92 -21.58
N LEU A 201 -18.89 39.76 -22.39
CA LEU A 201 -18.07 40.88 -21.95
C LEU A 201 -18.76 42.19 -22.34
N GLU A 202 -18.65 43.25 -21.53
CA GLU A 202 -19.10 44.57 -21.97
C GLU A 202 -18.09 45.18 -22.95
N ASP A 203 -18.57 45.94 -23.93
CA ASP A 203 -17.74 46.85 -24.72
C ASP A 203 -16.99 47.74 -23.73
N GLN A 204 -15.66 47.68 -23.80
CA GLN A 204 -14.78 48.38 -22.88
C GLN A 204 -14.73 49.86 -23.27
N ASP A 205 -15.81 50.57 -23.02
CA ASP A 205 -15.68 51.96 -22.59
C ASP A 205 -14.97 51.90 -21.24
N ALA A 206 -13.67 52.20 -21.24
CA ALA A 206 -12.72 52.07 -20.13
C ALA A 206 -13.05 52.92 -18.87
N ALA A 207 -14.31 53.30 -18.67
CA ALA A 207 -14.79 54.15 -17.60
C ALA A 207 -14.94 53.41 -16.26
N VAL A 208 -15.07 52.08 -16.24
CA VAL A 208 -15.39 51.32 -15.02
C VAL A 208 -14.51 50.08 -14.87
N ALA A 209 -13.90 49.92 -13.69
CA ALA A 209 -13.06 48.76 -13.37
C ALA A 209 -13.85 47.44 -13.39
N PRO A 210 -13.24 46.28 -13.72
CA PRO A 210 -13.93 44.99 -13.82
C PRO A 210 -14.73 44.61 -12.57
N VAL A 211 -14.22 44.95 -11.39
CA VAL A 211 -14.88 44.68 -10.10
C VAL A 211 -16.20 45.46 -9.95
N LEU A 212 -16.30 46.66 -10.55
CA LEU A 212 -17.44 47.55 -10.43
C LEU A 212 -18.50 47.34 -11.53
N GLN A 213 -18.20 46.54 -12.55
CA GLN A 213 -19.14 46.25 -13.64
C GLN A 213 -20.43 45.59 -13.14
N GLY A 214 -20.34 44.68 -12.16
CA GLY A 214 -21.54 44.03 -11.58
C GLY A 214 -22.48 45.03 -10.90
N ALA A 215 -21.92 45.96 -10.11
CA ALA A 215 -22.69 47.01 -9.43
C ALA A 215 -23.32 48.00 -10.43
N LYS A 216 -22.57 48.37 -11.49
CA LYS A 216 -23.08 49.17 -12.60
C LYS A 216 -24.30 48.51 -13.26
N HIS A 217 -24.23 47.22 -13.61
CA HIS A 217 -25.36 46.50 -14.22
C HIS A 217 -26.58 46.44 -13.31
N GLN A 218 -26.36 46.22 -12.01
CA GLN A 218 -27.46 46.15 -11.05
C GLN A 218 -28.18 47.49 -10.94
N LEU A 219 -27.42 48.59 -10.90
CA LEU A 219 -27.97 49.94 -10.94
C LEU A 219 -28.69 50.22 -12.26
N GLU A 220 -28.08 49.88 -13.39
CA GLU A 220 -28.67 50.09 -14.71
C GLU A 220 -29.98 49.31 -14.88
N ARG A 221 -30.05 48.08 -14.34
CA ARG A 221 -31.28 47.28 -14.30
C ARG A 221 -32.34 47.94 -13.44
N GLN A 222 -31.99 48.47 -12.26
CA GLN A 222 -32.93 49.18 -11.40
C GLN A 222 -33.46 50.45 -12.07
N LEU A 223 -32.59 51.24 -12.69
CA LEU A 223 -32.99 52.44 -13.43
C LEU A 223 -33.93 52.12 -14.60
N LYS A 224 -33.63 51.07 -15.38
CA LYS A 224 -34.53 50.60 -16.46
C LYS A 224 -35.85 50.07 -15.90
N ALA A 225 -35.83 49.34 -14.79
CA ALA A 225 -37.04 48.86 -14.14
C ALA A 225 -37.92 50.01 -13.64
N ASP A 226 -37.33 51.03 -13.03
CA ASP A 226 -38.03 52.24 -12.59
C ASP A 226 -38.59 53.04 -13.77
N GLN A 227 -37.84 53.10 -14.88
CA GLN A 227 -38.28 53.75 -16.11
C GLN A 227 -39.49 53.01 -16.73
N ILE A 228 -39.43 51.68 -16.82
CA ILE A 228 -40.54 50.85 -17.28
C ILE A 228 -41.75 51.02 -16.34
N ALA A 229 -41.54 50.97 -15.02
CA ALA A 229 -42.61 51.19 -14.06
C ALA A 229 -43.27 52.56 -14.23
N ARG A 230 -42.50 53.60 -14.54
CA ARG A 230 -43.03 54.94 -14.84
C ARG A 230 -43.81 54.98 -16.16
N GLN A 231 -43.32 54.31 -17.20
CA GLN A 231 -44.03 54.20 -18.49
C GLN A 231 -45.33 53.40 -18.35
N LEU A 232 -45.34 52.33 -17.53
CA LEU A 232 -46.54 51.54 -17.25
C LEU A 232 -47.59 52.32 -16.46
N ARG A 233 -47.19 53.25 -15.58
CA ARG A 233 -48.14 54.16 -14.88
C ARG A 233 -48.85 55.11 -15.83
N HIS A 234 -48.20 55.50 -16.92
CA HIS A 234 -48.77 56.36 -17.96
C HIS A 234 -49.23 55.56 -19.17
N ARG A 235 -49.41 54.24 -19.02
CA ARG A 235 -49.94 53.40 -20.08
C ARG A 235 -51.41 53.80 -20.31
N PRO A 236 -51.80 54.20 -21.53
CA PRO A 236 -53.20 54.47 -21.85
C PRO A 236 -54.04 53.22 -21.61
N SER A 237 -55.25 53.39 -21.08
CA SER A 237 -56.19 52.28 -20.91
C SER A 237 -56.63 51.74 -22.27
N VAL A 238 -57.17 50.52 -22.30
CA VAL A 238 -57.65 49.85 -23.53
C VAL A 238 -58.68 50.72 -24.24
N THR A 239 -59.58 51.34 -23.48
CA THR A 239 -60.59 52.29 -23.97
C THR A 239 -59.98 53.53 -24.64
N GLU A 240 -58.89 54.08 -24.09
CA GLU A 240 -58.18 55.22 -24.69
C GLU A 240 -57.40 54.85 -25.96
N LEU A 241 -57.12 53.56 -26.16
CA LEU A 241 -56.46 53.03 -27.37
C LEU A 241 -57.48 52.74 -28.48
N GLU A 242 -58.69 52.31 -28.13
CA GLU A 242 -59.85 52.19 -29.02
C GLU A 242 -60.28 53.55 -29.57
N GLU A 243 -60.40 54.57 -28.70
CA GLU A 243 -60.74 55.95 -29.10
C GLU A 243 -59.70 56.58 -30.05
N LYS A 244 -58.43 56.16 -29.93
CA LYS A 244 -57.33 56.61 -30.80
C LYS A 244 -57.22 55.79 -32.09
N GLY A 245 -58.10 54.80 -32.30
CA GLY A 245 -58.15 53.94 -33.49
C GLY A 245 -56.92 53.03 -33.63
N ILE A 246 -56.26 52.70 -32.51
CA ILE A 246 -55.09 51.81 -32.48
C ILE A 246 -55.52 50.34 -32.31
N ILE A 247 -56.67 50.12 -31.66
CA ILE A 247 -57.32 48.83 -31.45
C ILE A 247 -58.73 48.94 -32.04
N ASP A 248 -59.19 47.94 -32.78
CA ASP A 248 -60.54 47.90 -33.34
C ASP A 248 -61.58 47.62 -32.24
N GLU A 249 -62.65 48.43 -32.16
CA GLU A 249 -63.76 48.25 -31.21
C GLU A 249 -64.43 46.88 -31.42
N GLY A 250 -64.34 46.00 -30.41
CA GLY A 250 -65.02 44.68 -30.38
C GLY A 250 -64.11 43.45 -30.47
N GLU A 251 -62.78 43.59 -30.51
CA GLU A 251 -61.88 42.42 -30.50
C GLU A 251 -61.70 41.77 -29.11
N LEU A 252 -62.20 42.41 -28.04
CA LEU A 252 -62.01 41.99 -26.65
C LEU A 252 -63.30 42.05 -25.81
N ASP A 253 -64.46 41.72 -26.39
CA ASP A 253 -65.66 41.50 -25.60
C ASP A 253 -65.44 40.32 -24.63
N GLU A 254 -65.78 40.54 -23.35
CA GLU A 254 -65.61 39.59 -22.24
C GLU A 254 -66.38 38.26 -22.41
N ASP A 255 -67.23 38.14 -23.44
CA ASP A 255 -68.02 36.95 -23.75
C ASP A 255 -67.26 35.86 -24.53
N GLY A 256 -66.03 36.14 -24.99
CA GLY A 256 -65.14 35.14 -25.60
C GLY A 256 -64.34 34.27 -24.60
N LEU A 257 -64.43 34.55 -23.31
CA LEU A 257 -63.57 33.94 -22.27
C LEU A 257 -64.11 32.64 -21.65
N LEU A 258 -65.24 32.12 -22.13
CA LEU A 258 -65.89 30.90 -21.63
C LEU A 258 -65.75 29.68 -22.56
N GLU A 259 -64.91 29.73 -23.60
CA GLU A 259 -64.34 28.49 -24.13
C GLU A 259 -63.26 27.99 -23.16
N LYS A 260 -63.70 27.09 -22.27
CA LYS A 260 -62.90 26.27 -21.35
C LYS A 260 -61.39 26.41 -21.57
N ARG A 261 -60.73 27.20 -20.71
CA ARG A 261 -59.28 27.17 -20.49
C ARG A 261 -58.89 25.80 -19.93
N SER A 262 -59.00 24.76 -20.75
CA SER A 262 -58.29 23.52 -20.51
C SER A 262 -56.82 23.91 -20.35
N LEU A 263 -56.22 23.55 -19.23
CA LEU A 263 -54.80 23.80 -19.05
C LEU A 263 -54.08 23.10 -20.20
N THR A 264 -53.17 23.81 -20.86
CA THR A 264 -52.31 23.17 -21.86
C THR A 264 -51.70 21.90 -21.28
N GLN A 265 -51.46 20.85 -22.08
CA GLN A 265 -50.91 19.58 -21.60
C GLN A 265 -49.66 19.78 -20.72
N ARG A 266 -48.82 20.77 -21.08
CA ARG A 266 -47.66 21.19 -20.30
C ARG A 266 -48.01 21.74 -18.91
N ALA A 267 -49.07 22.54 -18.81
CA ALA A 267 -49.54 23.10 -17.55
C ALA A 267 -50.18 22.03 -16.65
N ARG A 268 -50.97 21.10 -17.21
CA ARG A 268 -51.49 19.91 -16.48
C ARG A 268 -50.35 19.09 -15.88
N TYR A 269 -49.35 18.77 -16.69
CA TYR A 269 -48.18 18.00 -16.26
C TYR A 269 -47.38 18.73 -15.16
N ALA A 270 -47.17 20.03 -15.31
CA ALA A 270 -46.47 20.84 -14.30
C ALA A 270 -47.26 20.90 -12.98
N LEU A 271 -48.59 21.01 -13.05
CA LEU A 271 -49.47 21.03 -11.89
C LEU A 271 -49.46 19.69 -11.15
N ALA A 272 -49.56 18.57 -11.89
CA ALA A 272 -49.47 17.21 -11.35
C ALA A 272 -48.11 16.93 -10.68
N LEU A 273 -47.00 17.34 -11.31
CA LEU A 273 -45.66 17.19 -10.71
C LEU A 273 -45.47 18.06 -9.46
N LYS A 274 -46.06 19.26 -9.44
CA LYS A 274 -46.03 20.14 -8.27
C LYS A 274 -46.86 19.55 -7.13
N ALA A 275 -48.03 19.00 -7.42
CA ALA A 275 -48.86 18.26 -6.47
C ALA A 275 -48.12 17.04 -5.89
N ALA A 276 -47.55 16.17 -6.75
CA ALA A 276 -46.74 15.03 -6.32
C ALA A 276 -45.53 15.43 -5.45
N SER A 277 -44.92 16.58 -5.73
CA SER A 277 -43.83 17.12 -4.92
C SER A 277 -44.30 17.64 -3.57
N ARG A 278 -45.49 18.23 -3.49
CA ARG A 278 -46.12 18.70 -2.25
C ARG A 278 -46.48 17.52 -1.33
N ILE A 279 -47.14 16.49 -1.87
CA ILE A 279 -47.51 15.28 -1.09
C ILE A 279 -46.26 14.58 -0.52
N ALA A 280 -45.16 14.56 -1.29
CA ALA A 280 -43.88 14.04 -0.81
C ALA A 280 -43.20 14.93 0.24
N ALA A 281 -43.35 16.26 0.14
CA ALA A 281 -42.83 17.20 1.14
C ALA A 281 -43.57 17.03 2.49
N ASP A 282 -44.86 16.72 2.43
CA ASP A 282 -45.71 16.44 3.59
C ASP A 282 -45.50 15.03 4.17
N LYS A 283 -44.52 14.26 3.64
CA LYS A 283 -44.15 12.89 4.05
C LYS A 283 -45.31 11.87 3.98
N LEU A 284 -46.31 12.15 3.15
CA LEU A 284 -47.45 11.25 2.96
C LEU A 284 -47.09 10.04 2.08
N ILE A 285 -46.08 10.20 1.20
CA ILE A 285 -45.65 9.20 0.21
C ILE A 285 -44.13 8.96 0.31
N SER A 286 -43.67 7.72 0.12
CA SER A 286 -42.25 7.33 0.06
C SER A 286 -41.56 7.81 -1.23
N ALA A 287 -40.22 7.85 -1.25
CA ALA A 287 -39.45 8.22 -2.45
C ALA A 287 -39.74 7.29 -3.66
N ASP A 288 -39.95 6.00 -3.39
CA ASP A 288 -40.25 4.99 -4.42
C ASP A 288 -41.67 5.13 -4.97
N GLU A 289 -42.64 5.43 -4.11
CA GLU A 289 -44.03 5.68 -4.51
C GLU A 289 -44.15 7.01 -5.28
N LYS A 290 -43.35 8.01 -4.91
CA LYS A 290 -43.22 9.27 -5.67
C LYS A 290 -42.67 9.03 -7.07
N ALA A 291 -41.69 8.14 -7.24
CA ALA A 291 -41.15 7.80 -8.56
C ALA A 291 -42.24 7.17 -9.45
N ARG A 292 -43.00 6.21 -8.91
CA ARG A 292 -44.13 5.60 -9.63
C ARG A 292 -45.21 6.60 -9.99
N LEU A 293 -45.58 7.50 -9.07
CA LEU A 293 -46.56 8.54 -9.36
C LEU A 293 -46.08 9.46 -10.50
N LYS A 294 -44.78 9.78 -10.56
CA LYS A 294 -44.20 10.52 -11.69
C LYS A 294 -44.29 9.75 -13.00
N ASP A 295 -44.06 8.44 -12.98
CA ASP A 295 -44.19 7.60 -14.17
C ASP A 295 -45.66 7.55 -14.66
N LEU A 296 -46.62 7.47 -13.74
CA LEU A 296 -48.06 7.52 -14.04
C LEU A 296 -48.50 8.88 -14.60
N ILE A 297 -47.90 9.98 -14.13
CA ILE A 297 -48.11 11.32 -14.68
C ILE A 297 -47.50 11.44 -16.08
N LEU A 298 -46.39 10.74 -16.37
CA LEU A 298 -45.76 10.70 -17.69
C LEU A 298 -46.51 9.81 -18.69
N SER A 299 -47.19 8.77 -18.20
CA SER A 299 -47.96 7.83 -19.02
C SER A 299 -49.42 8.24 -19.21
N ASP A 300 -49.82 9.44 -18.76
CA ASP A 300 -51.20 9.94 -18.79
C ASP A 300 -52.22 8.91 -18.25
N ASP A 301 -51.96 8.35 -17.06
CA ASP A 301 -52.88 7.38 -16.43
C ASP A 301 -54.27 8.02 -16.21
N GLU A 302 -55.33 7.28 -16.54
CA GLU A 302 -56.72 7.76 -16.59
C GLU A 302 -57.15 8.41 -15.26
N LYS A 303 -56.66 7.89 -14.14
CA LYS A 303 -56.97 8.39 -12.79
C LYS A 303 -56.29 9.72 -12.47
N VAL A 304 -55.07 9.92 -12.97
CA VAL A 304 -54.31 11.17 -12.79
C VAL A 304 -54.92 12.28 -13.65
N VAL A 305 -55.29 11.94 -14.88
CA VAL A 305 -55.96 12.87 -15.79
C VAL A 305 -57.33 13.27 -15.25
N ALA A 306 -58.14 12.32 -14.77
CA ALA A 306 -59.43 12.61 -14.17
C ALA A 306 -59.33 13.53 -12.94
N ALA A 307 -58.32 13.33 -12.08
CA ALA A 307 -58.08 14.20 -10.93
C ALA A 307 -57.74 15.65 -11.33
N LEU A 308 -56.98 15.83 -12.42
CA LEU A 308 -56.65 17.15 -12.96
C LEU A 308 -57.85 17.81 -13.65
N GLU A 309 -58.69 17.03 -14.32
CA GLU A 309 -59.92 17.54 -14.95
C GLU A 309 -60.96 17.97 -13.91
N CYS A 310 -61.11 17.24 -12.80
CA CYS A 310 -61.92 17.68 -11.67
C CYS A 310 -61.36 18.97 -11.04
N TYR A 311 -60.04 19.08 -10.91
CA TYR A 311 -59.40 20.31 -10.44
C TYR A 311 -59.63 21.50 -11.39
N GLU A 312 -59.65 21.27 -12.71
CA GLU A 312 -59.95 22.33 -13.69
C GLU A 312 -61.39 22.83 -13.62
N LEU A 313 -62.33 22.01 -13.13
CA LEU A 313 -63.74 22.37 -13.03
C LEU A 313 -64.06 23.08 -11.72
N ASP A 314 -63.55 22.56 -10.61
CA ASP A 314 -63.97 22.98 -9.27
C ASP A 314 -62.88 23.75 -8.50
N GLU A 315 -61.66 23.85 -9.04
CA GLU A 315 -60.47 24.47 -8.43
C GLU A 315 -60.10 23.95 -7.03
N ASP A 316 -60.63 22.78 -6.65
CA ASP A 316 -60.39 22.16 -5.34
C ASP A 316 -59.05 21.42 -5.29
N ILE A 317 -58.08 22.05 -4.62
CA ILE A 317 -56.73 21.51 -4.45
C ILE A 317 -56.73 20.29 -3.53
N GLU A 318 -57.62 20.22 -2.53
CA GLU A 318 -57.60 19.15 -1.53
C GLU A 318 -58.07 17.83 -2.13
N GLU A 319 -59.14 17.85 -2.93
CA GLU A 319 -59.66 16.67 -3.64
C GLU A 319 -58.65 16.14 -4.67
N MET A 320 -57.97 17.04 -5.40
CA MET A 320 -56.89 16.65 -6.32
C MET A 320 -55.71 15.97 -5.60
N LEU A 321 -55.34 16.46 -4.41
CA LEU A 321 -54.23 15.87 -3.66
C LEU A 321 -54.62 14.51 -3.05
N ASP A 322 -55.86 14.34 -2.56
CA ASP A 322 -56.33 13.07 -2.00
C ASP A 322 -56.45 12.00 -3.09
N THR A 323 -56.97 12.35 -4.27
CA THR A 323 -57.04 11.43 -5.42
C THR A 323 -55.65 10.99 -5.89
N LEU A 324 -54.69 11.91 -6.03
CA LEU A 324 -53.30 11.58 -6.39
C LEU A 324 -52.59 10.75 -5.30
N TYR A 325 -52.88 11.01 -4.02
CA TYR A 325 -52.38 10.22 -2.91
C TYR A 325 -52.92 8.79 -2.92
N ARG A 326 -54.21 8.60 -3.19
CA ARG A 326 -54.83 7.28 -3.37
C ARG A 326 -54.21 6.54 -4.56
N VAL A 327 -54.00 7.22 -5.69
CA VAL A 327 -53.32 6.62 -6.86
C VAL A 327 -51.92 6.14 -6.48
N ALA A 328 -51.12 6.97 -5.80
CA ALA A 328 -49.77 6.59 -5.39
C ALA A 328 -49.72 5.38 -4.43
N LYS A 329 -50.73 5.21 -3.58
CA LYS A 329 -50.82 4.09 -2.62
C LYS A 329 -51.46 2.82 -3.17
N VAL A 330 -52.34 2.93 -4.15
CA VAL A 330 -53.02 1.76 -4.76
C VAL A 330 -52.11 1.06 -5.78
N SER A 331 -51.10 1.75 -6.32
CA SER A 331 -50.11 1.18 -7.25
C SER A 331 -49.04 0.29 -6.58
N THR A 332 -49.40 -0.38 -5.47
CA THR A 332 -48.60 -1.38 -4.75
C THR A 332 -48.93 -2.80 -5.21
#